data_AF-A0A285P8V7-F1
#
_entry.id   AF-A0A285P8V7-F1
#
_cell.length_a   1.000
_cell.length_b   1.000
_cell.length_c   1.000
_cell.angle_alpha   90.00
_cell.angle_beta   90.00
_cell.angle_gamma   90.00
#
_symmetry.space_group_name_H-M   'P 1'
#
loop_
_entity.id
_entity.type
_entity.pdbx_description
1 polymer ?
#
loop_
_entity_poly.entity_id
_entity_poly.type
_entity_poly.pdbx_seq_one_letter_code
_entity_poly.pdbx_strand_id
1 'polypeptide(L)'
;MPDLPDGATEDETERDGFLSYAIEWHAFAHGVYDGMRTPKARPGELPDIEDVQQEPHYFKGGYVIGTLLQLLILAAFGSALF
;
A
#
# COMPACT_ATOMS: atom_id res chain seq x y z
N MET A 1 -1.93 23.89 28.99
CA MET A 1 -1.44 24.52 27.75
C MET A 1 -2.65 25.12 27.05
N PRO A 2 -2.58 26.31 26.45
CA PRO A 2 -3.67 26.80 25.62
C PRO A 2 -3.88 25.84 24.44
N ASP A 3 -5.13 25.51 24.12
CA ASP A 3 -5.47 24.78 22.90
C ASP A 3 -5.06 25.64 21.70
N LEU A 4 -4.18 25.09 20.88
CA LEU A 4 -3.88 25.66 19.58
C LEU A 4 -4.99 25.19 18.62
N PRO A 5 -5.45 26.05 17.68
CA PRO A 5 -6.42 25.61 16.70
C PRO A 5 -5.84 24.44 15.89
N ASP A 6 -6.63 23.38 15.72
CA ASP A 6 -6.28 22.26 14.87
C ASP A 6 -6.02 22.77 13.44
N GLY A 7 -4.99 22.21 12.79
CA GLY A 7 -4.75 22.46 11.38
C GLY A 7 -5.85 21.83 10.52
N ALA A 8 -6.00 22.31 9.28
CA ALA A 8 -6.94 21.71 8.33
C ALA A 8 -6.65 20.21 8.14
N THR A 9 -7.70 19.40 8.27
CA THR A 9 -7.69 17.95 8.05
C THR A 9 -7.65 17.61 6.56
N GLU A 10 -7.44 16.33 6.23
CA GLU A 10 -7.36 15.90 4.83
C GLU A 10 -8.64 16.16 4.06
N ASP A 11 -9.78 15.95 4.70
CA ASP A 11 -11.12 16.15 4.15
C ASP A 11 -11.47 17.63 3.93
N GLU A 12 -10.78 18.54 4.61
CA GLU A 12 -11.00 19.99 4.53
C GLU A 12 -10.18 20.66 3.42
N THR A 13 -9.39 19.89 2.68
CA THR A 13 -8.54 20.40 1.60
C THR A 13 -8.92 19.75 0.27
N GLU A 14 -8.99 20.55 -0.80
CA GLU A 14 -9.26 20.02 -2.14
C GLU A 14 -8.11 19.10 -2.57
N ARG A 15 -8.41 17.80 -2.67
CA ARG A 15 -7.50 16.74 -3.10
C ARG A 15 -8.27 15.80 -4.01
N ASP A 16 -7.74 15.54 -5.20
CA ASP A 16 -8.39 14.65 -6.19
C ASP A 16 -7.34 13.87 -7.00
N GLY A 17 -6.15 13.68 -6.42
CA GLY A 17 -5.03 13.02 -7.06
C GLY A 17 -4.85 11.59 -6.60
N PHE A 18 -4.17 10.78 -7.42
CA PHE A 18 -3.69 9.46 -7.03
C PHE A 18 -2.78 9.54 -5.79
N LEU A 19 -3.11 8.79 -4.73
CA LEU A 19 -2.39 8.77 -3.45
C LEU A 19 -2.31 10.18 -2.79
N SER A 20 -3.42 10.90 -2.76
CA SER A 20 -3.53 12.22 -2.11
C SER A 20 -3.98 12.14 -0.65
N TYR A 21 -4.55 11.01 -0.24
CA TYR A 21 -5.03 10.79 1.12
C TYR A 21 -4.17 9.76 1.86
N ALA A 22 -4.04 9.90 3.18
CA ALA A 22 -3.27 9.00 4.02
C ALA A 22 -3.81 7.56 3.97
N ILE A 23 -5.14 7.41 3.91
CA ILE A 23 -5.79 6.09 3.82
C ILE A 23 -5.40 5.34 2.54
N GLU A 24 -5.27 6.03 1.42
CA GLU A 24 -4.84 5.46 0.15
C GLU A 24 -3.38 4.99 0.25
N TRP A 25 -2.51 5.78 0.87
CA TRP A 25 -1.12 5.41 1.13
C TRP A 25 -1.00 4.20 2.04
N HIS A 26 -1.79 4.11 3.11
CA HIS A 26 -1.79 2.95 3.99
C HIS A 26 -2.28 1.69 3.29
N ALA A 27 -3.40 1.77 2.58
CA ALA A 27 -3.91 0.66 1.78
C ALA A 27 -2.86 0.18 0.76
N PHE A 28 -2.22 1.11 0.06
CA PHE A 28 -1.14 0.82 -0.88
C PHE A 28 0.06 0.14 -0.22
N ALA A 29 0.55 0.68 0.91
CA ALA A 29 1.68 0.14 1.64
C ALA A 29 1.41 -1.28 2.16
N HIS A 30 0.20 -1.54 2.66
CA HIS A 30 -0.23 -2.89 3.02
C HIS A 30 -0.17 -3.85 1.83
N GLY A 31 -0.62 -3.39 0.65
CA GLY A 31 -0.50 -4.15 -0.59
C GLY A 31 0.95 -4.50 -0.91
N VAL A 32 1.84 -3.51 -0.94
CA VAL A 32 3.27 -3.71 -1.25
C VAL A 32 3.90 -4.72 -0.30
N TYR A 33 3.68 -4.52 1.01
CA TYR A 33 4.19 -5.42 2.04
C TYR A 33 3.72 -6.86 1.82
N ASP A 34 2.43 -7.03 1.55
CA ASP A 34 1.84 -8.35 1.35
C ASP A 34 2.39 -9.04 0.09
N GLY A 35 2.49 -8.31 -1.02
CA GLY A 35 3.09 -8.81 -2.27
C GLY A 35 4.56 -9.21 -2.12
N MET A 36 5.31 -8.54 -1.24
CA MET A 36 6.70 -8.89 -0.95
C MET A 36 6.87 -10.11 -0.04
N ARG A 37 5.85 -10.47 0.74
CA ARG A 37 5.99 -11.46 1.83
C ARG A 37 5.94 -12.89 1.34
N THR A 38 5.19 -13.19 0.28
CA THR A 38 4.96 -14.56 -0.16
C THR A 38 4.97 -14.69 -1.68
N PRO A 39 5.65 -15.71 -2.24
CA PRO A 39 5.60 -15.99 -3.68
C PRO A 39 4.29 -16.67 -4.10
N LYS A 40 3.43 -17.06 -3.13
CA LYS A 40 2.14 -17.68 -3.41
C LYS A 40 1.10 -16.60 -3.70
N ALA A 41 0.29 -16.85 -4.73
CA ALA A 41 -0.90 -16.04 -5.00
C ALA A 41 -1.80 -16.02 -3.75
N ARG A 42 -2.26 -14.82 -3.39
CA ARG A 42 -3.16 -14.62 -2.25
C ARG A 42 -4.54 -15.23 -2.56
N PRO A 43 -5.24 -15.82 -1.58
CA PRO A 43 -6.68 -16.05 -1.71
C PRO A 43 -7.40 -14.73 -2.05
N GLY A 44 -8.51 -14.82 -2.79
CA GLY A 44 -9.23 -13.63 -3.30
C GLY A 44 -9.82 -12.70 -2.25
N GLU A 45 -9.71 -13.05 -0.97
CA GLU A 45 -10.18 -12.28 0.17
C GLU A 45 -9.17 -11.20 0.57
N LEU A 46 -9.69 -9.98 0.75
CA LEU A 46 -8.92 -8.85 1.25
C LEU A 46 -8.64 -9.00 2.75
N PRO A 47 -7.51 -8.51 3.26
CA PRO A 47 -7.24 -8.50 4.69
C PRO A 47 -8.27 -7.64 5.44
N ASP A 48 -8.63 -8.06 6.64
CA ASP A 48 -9.50 -7.32 7.55
C ASP A 48 -8.76 -6.14 8.19
N ILE A 49 -8.49 -5.12 7.37
CA ILE A 49 -7.82 -3.87 7.72
C ILE A 49 -8.71 -2.75 7.19
N GLU A 50 -9.10 -1.82 8.06
CA GLU A 50 -10.04 -0.75 7.75
C GLU A 50 -9.68 0.01 6.45
N ASP A 51 -8.44 0.52 6.36
CA ASP A 51 -7.94 1.25 5.19
C ASP A 51 -8.03 0.41 3.90
N VAL A 52 -7.78 -0.89 3.98
CA VAL A 52 -7.82 -1.80 2.82
C VAL A 52 -9.26 -2.10 2.40
N GLN A 53 -10.20 -2.15 3.34
CA GLN A 53 -11.61 -2.36 3.05
C GLN A 53 -12.23 -1.10 2.42
N GLN A 54 -11.82 0.08 2.87
CA GLN A 54 -12.25 1.36 2.30
C GLN A 54 -11.62 1.59 0.92
N GLU A 55 -10.32 1.32 0.77
CA GLU A 55 -9.54 1.59 -0.44
C GLU A 55 -8.93 0.32 -1.08
N PRO A 56 -9.76 -0.64 -1.53
CA PRO A 56 -9.30 -1.96 -1.95
C PRO A 56 -8.47 -1.95 -3.23
N HIS A 57 -8.62 -0.92 -4.07
CA HIS A 57 -7.91 -0.82 -5.33
C HIS A 57 -6.45 -0.35 -5.12
N TYR A 58 -6.20 0.52 -4.15
CA TYR A 58 -4.84 0.90 -3.75
C TYR A 58 -4.07 -0.28 -3.15
N PHE A 59 -4.74 -1.09 -2.32
CA PHE A 59 -4.16 -2.35 -1.84
C PHE A 59 -3.80 -3.30 -2.99
N LYS A 60 -4.72 -3.54 -3.92
CA LYS A 60 -4.47 -4.43 -5.08
C LYS A 60 -3.32 -3.92 -5.94
N GLY A 61 -3.26 -2.62 -6.20
CA GLY A 61 -2.16 -1.98 -6.93
C GLY A 61 -0.82 -2.18 -6.20
N GLY A 62 -0.80 -1.92 -4.89
CA GLY A 62 0.35 -2.18 -4.03
C GLY A 62 0.79 -3.64 -4.07
N TYR A 63 -0.14 -4.60 -4.01
CA TYR A 63 0.14 -6.04 -4.06
C TYR A 63 0.83 -6.46 -5.37
N VAL A 64 0.33 -5.98 -6.50
CA VAL A 64 0.95 -6.25 -7.81
C VAL A 64 2.36 -5.68 -7.85
N ILE A 65 2.53 -4.42 -7.43
CA ILE A 65 3.85 -3.76 -7.39
C ILE A 65 4.80 -4.52 -6.46
N GLY A 66 4.39 -4.83 -5.24
CA GLY A 66 5.19 -5.58 -4.26
C GLY A 66 5.63 -6.94 -4.78
N THR A 67 4.75 -7.66 -5.48
CA THR A 67 5.06 -8.94 -6.11
C THR A 67 6.11 -8.78 -7.21
N LEU A 68 5.97 -7.77 -8.08
CA LEU A 68 6.96 -7.49 -9.12
C LEU A 68 8.33 -7.12 -8.53
N LEU A 69 8.36 -6.28 -7.49
CA LEU A 69 9.60 -5.95 -6.77
C LEU A 69 10.25 -7.20 -6.19
N GLN A 70 9.47 -8.08 -5.55
CA GLN A 70 9.98 -9.33 -5.01
C GLN A 70 10.67 -10.17 -6.09
N LEU A 71 10.04 -10.34 -7.25
CA LEU A 71 10.61 -11.09 -8.38
C LEU A 71 11.89 -10.45 -8.91
N LEU A 72 11.92 -9.12 -9.04
CA LEU A 72 13.13 -8.40 -9.47
C LEU A 72 14.28 -8.58 -8.49
N ILE A 73 14.02 -8.50 -7.19
CA ILE A 73 15.02 -8.72 -6.13
C ILE A 73 15.56 -10.16 -6.23
N LEU A 74 14.67 -11.16 -6.29
CA LEU A 74 15.07 -12.57 -6.41
C LEU A 74 15.88 -12.84 -7.68
N ALA A 75 15.47 -12.25 -8.82
CA ALA A 75 16.21 -12.38 -10.07
C ALA A 75 17.59 -11.72 -10.02
N ALA A 76 17.71 -10.55 -9.40
CA ALA A 76 18.97 -9.84 -9.23
C ALA A 76 19.95 -10.62 -8.34
N PHE A 77 19.48 -11.13 -7.20
CA PHE A 77 20.31 -11.96 -6.31
C PHE A 77 20.63 -13.33 -6.93
N GLY A 78 19.68 -13.95 -7.63
CA GLY A 78 19.91 -15.19 -8.36
C GLY A 78 21.00 -15.02 -9.43
N SER A 79 20.94 -13.95 -10.22
CA SER A 79 21.95 -13.67 -11.27
C SER A 79 23.32 -13.27 -10.71
N ALA A 80 23.40 -12.80 -9.46
CA ALA A 80 24.67 -12.48 -8.82
C ALA A 80 25.35 -13.71 -8.19
N LEU A 81 24.59 -14.79 -7.94
CA LEU A 81 25.06 -16.00 -7.26
C LEU A 81 25.43 -17.15 -8.21
N PHE A 82 24.95 -17.12 -9.46
CA PHE A 82 25.19 -18.13 -10.50
C PHE A 82 25.81 -17.50 -11.75
#